data_AF-A0A511MRW0-F1
#
_entry.id   AF-A0A511MRW0-F1
#
_cell.length_a   1.000
_cell.length_b   1.000
_cell.length_c   1.000
_cell.angle_alpha   90.00
_cell.angle_beta   90.00
_cell.angle_gamma   90.00
#
_symmetry.space_group_name_H-M   'P 1'
#
loop_
_entity.id
_entity.type
_entity.pdbx_description
1 polymer ?
#
loop_
_entity_poly.entity_id
_entity_poly.type
_entity_poly.pdbx_seq_one_letter_code
_entity_poly.pdbx_strand_id
1 'polypeptide(L)'
;MGPGHGSGDPLRWTNFLCPVHEGDGRPHTPSLGVRYDPQQAKTIVRCWATCDDEKVLQRLSHPTENRPLGVRDMFDRLPERRRANPATGSGGETRRASDVVSPVEKAILAARFPILSKPNLGVQTGAPEKVDAYVYRWPDGHVEGAVVRVHTPHEHGIKKSFYQRHWTGTRWEDAGFAPIPFQLSDIREALDTGREIYVCEGEKDVQRANLAGQIATCNVGGAGSWTPEHARWLAGAARVIVVADRDRPGYRHAAKVADTLAGRVGEVRVMQARGGKDLADHLDAGYELGELDPVPYLDRPRPQQQDRFRAPAMSRARTRSR
;
A
#
# COMPACT_ATOMS: atom_id res chain seq x y z
N MET A 1 -21.83 -19.40 -13.34
CA MET A 1 -20.74 -19.65 -12.37
C MET A 1 -20.42 -21.13 -12.44
N GLY A 2 -19.22 -21.53 -12.88
CA GLY A 2 -18.84 -22.96 -12.95
C GLY A 2 -18.76 -23.63 -11.57
N PRO A 3 -18.36 -24.91 -11.49
CA PRO A 3 -18.20 -25.61 -10.21
C PRO A 3 -17.17 -24.89 -9.33
N GLY A 4 -17.46 -24.79 -8.02
CA GLY A 4 -16.56 -24.16 -7.06
C GLY A 4 -15.32 -25.01 -6.80
N HIS A 5 -14.15 -24.37 -6.75
CA HIS A 5 -12.88 -24.99 -6.41
C HIS A 5 -12.44 -24.54 -5.01
N GLY A 6 -12.50 -25.45 -4.03
CA GLY A 6 -12.14 -25.18 -2.64
C GLY A 6 -12.63 -26.25 -1.68
N SER A 7 -12.38 -26.05 -0.38
CA SER A 7 -13.02 -26.85 0.66
C SER A 7 -14.49 -26.46 0.74
N GLY A 8 -15.44 -27.40 0.66
CA GLY A 8 -16.88 -27.14 0.83
C GLY A 8 -17.29 -26.60 2.22
N ASP A 9 -16.33 -26.20 3.04
CA ASP A 9 -16.49 -25.48 4.29
C ASP A 9 -16.72 -23.98 4.01
N PRO A 10 -17.90 -23.42 4.36
CA PRO A 10 -18.23 -22.02 4.09
C PRO A 10 -17.37 -21.02 4.88
N LEU A 11 -16.65 -21.46 5.93
CA LEU A 11 -15.75 -20.61 6.70
C LEU A 11 -14.39 -20.42 6.01
N ARG A 12 -14.09 -21.20 4.97
CA ARG A 12 -12.88 -21.10 4.15
C ARG A 12 -13.21 -20.52 2.78
N TRP A 13 -12.19 -19.98 2.12
CA TRP A 13 -12.36 -19.44 0.78
C TRP A 13 -12.66 -20.55 -0.22
N THR A 14 -13.79 -20.43 -0.91
CA THR A 14 -14.12 -21.23 -2.09
C THR A 14 -14.05 -20.33 -3.32
N ASN A 15 -13.31 -20.74 -4.34
CA ASN A 15 -13.11 -19.94 -5.54
C ASN A 15 -14.05 -20.38 -6.67
N PHE A 16 -14.62 -19.41 -7.35
CA PHE A 16 -15.50 -19.57 -8.50
C PHE A 16 -14.98 -18.75 -9.68
N LEU A 17 -15.54 -18.99 -10.86
CA LEU A 17 -15.31 -18.13 -12.01
C LEU A 17 -15.99 -16.78 -11.80
N CYS A 18 -15.27 -15.68 -11.93
CA CYS A 18 -15.83 -14.34 -11.83
C CYS A 18 -16.77 -14.05 -13.02
N PRO A 19 -18.03 -13.68 -12.81
CA PRO A 19 -18.98 -13.46 -13.89
C PRO A 19 -18.75 -12.17 -14.67
N VAL A 20 -17.81 -11.32 -14.23
CA VAL A 20 -17.46 -10.06 -14.88
C VAL A 20 -16.46 -10.29 -16.01
N HIS A 21 -15.41 -11.08 -15.79
CA HIS A 21 -14.32 -11.29 -16.75
C HIS A 21 -14.06 -12.75 -17.13
N GLU A 22 -14.70 -13.72 -16.46
CA GLU A 22 -14.58 -15.18 -16.71
C GLU A 22 -15.92 -15.79 -17.13
N GLY A 23 -16.93 -14.94 -17.39
CA GLY A 23 -18.26 -15.34 -17.84
C GLY A 23 -18.39 -15.56 -19.35
N ASP A 24 -17.28 -15.59 -20.09
CA ASP A 24 -17.23 -15.68 -21.55
C ASP A 24 -17.28 -17.12 -22.09
N GLY A 25 -17.38 -18.13 -21.21
CA GLY A 25 -17.43 -19.54 -21.57
C GLY A 25 -16.09 -20.15 -21.95
N ARG A 26 -14.97 -19.43 -21.80
CA ARG A 26 -13.62 -19.94 -22.05
C ARG A 26 -13.01 -20.57 -20.78
N PRO A 27 -11.97 -21.42 -20.91
CA PRO A 27 -11.24 -21.93 -19.75
C PRO A 27 -10.52 -20.79 -19.02
N HIS A 28 -10.86 -20.58 -17.75
CA HIS A 28 -10.25 -19.59 -16.86
C HIS A 28 -9.84 -20.21 -15.54
N THR A 29 -8.87 -19.59 -14.86
CA THR A 29 -8.55 -19.95 -13.47
C THR A 29 -9.50 -19.20 -12.53
N PRO A 30 -10.25 -19.89 -11.65
CA PRO A 30 -11.21 -19.25 -10.74
C PRO A 30 -10.61 -18.11 -9.91
N SER A 31 -11.15 -16.91 -10.08
CA SER A 31 -10.66 -15.71 -9.38
C SER A 31 -11.67 -15.10 -8.41
N LEU A 32 -12.89 -15.61 -8.32
CA LEU A 32 -13.91 -15.09 -7.41
C LEU A 32 -13.95 -15.90 -6.11
N GLY A 33 -13.33 -15.40 -5.06
CA GLY A 33 -13.40 -15.99 -3.73
C GLY A 33 -14.71 -15.64 -3.02
N VAL A 34 -15.34 -16.64 -2.42
CA VAL A 34 -16.49 -16.49 -1.53
C VAL A 34 -16.18 -17.15 -0.19
N ARG A 35 -16.50 -16.48 0.91
CA ARG A 35 -16.34 -16.99 2.29
C ARG A 35 -17.37 -16.35 3.22
N TYR A 36 -17.88 -17.10 4.18
CA TYR A 36 -18.74 -16.57 5.23
C TYR A 36 -17.94 -16.11 6.46
N ASP A 37 -18.30 -14.96 7.02
CA ASP A 37 -17.78 -14.43 8.27
C ASP A 37 -18.87 -14.47 9.36
N PRO A 38 -18.81 -15.44 10.30
CA PRO A 38 -19.83 -15.59 11.35
C PRO A 38 -19.76 -14.47 12.40
N GLN A 39 -18.61 -13.80 12.58
CA GLN A 39 -18.51 -12.70 13.53
C GLN A 39 -19.27 -11.46 13.07
N GLN A 40 -19.30 -11.24 11.75
CA GLN A 40 -19.99 -10.13 11.11
C GLN A 40 -21.34 -10.51 10.51
N ALA A 41 -21.74 -11.78 10.63
CA ALA A 41 -22.94 -12.37 10.03
C ALA A 41 -23.09 -11.99 8.54
N LYS A 42 -22.00 -12.12 7.78
CA LYS A 42 -21.97 -11.70 6.38
C LYS A 42 -21.19 -12.65 5.47
N THR A 43 -21.65 -12.77 4.23
CA THR A 43 -20.93 -13.40 3.14
C THR A 43 -19.99 -12.39 2.48
N ILE A 44 -18.73 -12.75 2.36
CA ILE A 44 -17.69 -11.94 1.71
C ILE A 44 -17.46 -12.51 0.33
N VAL A 45 -17.66 -11.67 -0.67
CA VAL A 45 -17.36 -11.94 -2.08
C VAL A 45 -16.17 -11.07 -2.46
N ARG A 46 -15.13 -11.66 -3.05
CA ARG A 46 -13.93 -10.94 -3.47
C ARG A 46 -13.38 -11.50 -4.76
N CYS A 47 -13.27 -10.66 -5.78
CA CYS A 47 -12.53 -11.01 -6.97
C CYS A 47 -11.02 -10.75 -6.76
N TRP A 48 -10.20 -11.80 -6.82
CA TRP A 48 -8.74 -11.72 -6.77
C TRP A 48 -8.14 -11.02 -7.99
N ALA A 49 -8.90 -10.94 -9.09
CA ALA A 49 -8.59 -10.11 -10.27
C ALA A 49 -9.11 -8.66 -10.15
N THR A 50 -9.64 -8.27 -8.97
CA THR A 50 -10.00 -6.89 -8.59
C THR A 50 -11.16 -6.26 -9.38
N CYS A 51 -12.11 -7.08 -9.83
CA CYS A 51 -13.39 -6.58 -10.30
C CYS A 51 -14.13 -5.83 -9.17
N ASP A 52 -14.87 -4.80 -9.56
CA ASP A 52 -15.73 -4.04 -8.65
C ASP A 52 -16.78 -4.95 -8.02
N ASP A 53 -16.87 -4.95 -6.68
CA ASP A 53 -17.72 -5.89 -5.95
C ASP A 53 -19.19 -5.70 -6.32
N GLU A 54 -19.67 -4.46 -6.54
CA GLU A 54 -21.04 -4.22 -6.97
C GLU A 54 -21.30 -4.76 -8.37
N LYS A 55 -20.36 -4.58 -9.31
CA LYS A 55 -20.47 -5.18 -10.65
C LYS A 55 -20.45 -6.70 -10.62
N VAL A 56 -19.69 -7.30 -9.70
CA VAL A 56 -19.70 -8.74 -9.50
C VAL A 56 -21.07 -9.18 -8.99
N LEU A 57 -21.60 -8.53 -7.96
CA LEU A 57 -22.92 -8.85 -7.38
C LEU A 57 -24.06 -8.64 -8.38
N GLN A 58 -24.02 -7.57 -9.19
CA GLN A 58 -24.99 -7.30 -10.25
C GLN A 58 -25.05 -8.38 -11.34
N ARG A 59 -24.01 -9.21 -11.46
CA ARG A 59 -23.96 -10.33 -12.41
C ARG A 59 -24.36 -11.66 -11.79
N LEU A 60 -24.68 -11.68 -10.49
CA LEU A 60 -25.15 -12.85 -9.77
C LEU A 60 -26.65 -12.70 -9.49
N SER A 61 -27.41 -13.77 -9.74
CA SER A 61 -28.84 -13.79 -9.44
C SER A 61 -29.08 -13.94 -7.93
N HIS A 62 -30.04 -13.18 -7.40
CA HIS A 62 -30.52 -13.39 -6.04
C HIS A 62 -31.19 -14.77 -5.94
N PRO A 63 -30.95 -15.55 -4.87
CA PRO A 63 -31.40 -16.94 -4.79
C PRO A 63 -32.92 -17.11 -4.72
N THR A 64 -33.64 -16.09 -4.25
CA THR A 64 -35.10 -16.13 -4.03
C THR A 64 -35.87 -15.00 -4.71
N GLU A 65 -35.18 -14.04 -5.32
CA GLU A 65 -35.82 -12.86 -5.93
C GLU A 65 -35.37 -12.74 -7.38
N ASN A 66 -36.25 -12.26 -8.27
CA ASN A 66 -35.91 -12.06 -9.69
C ASN A 66 -35.16 -10.73 -9.90
N ARG A 67 -34.03 -10.59 -9.22
CA ARG A 67 -33.12 -9.43 -9.33
C ARG A 67 -31.67 -9.86 -9.10
N PRO A 68 -30.69 -9.03 -9.45
CA PRO A 68 -29.31 -9.27 -9.06
C PRO A 68 -29.09 -9.18 -7.54
N LEU A 69 -28.02 -9.80 -7.07
CA LEU A 69 -27.51 -9.58 -5.72
C LEU A 69 -27.04 -8.13 -5.56
N GLY A 70 -27.32 -7.57 -4.40
CA GLY A 70 -26.80 -6.29 -3.94
C GLY A 70 -26.04 -6.44 -2.63
N VAL A 71 -25.34 -5.38 -2.24
CA VAL A 71 -24.50 -5.37 -1.02
C VAL A 71 -25.27 -5.75 0.24
N ARG A 72 -26.57 -5.41 0.31
CA ARG A 72 -27.44 -5.71 1.46
C ARG A 72 -27.69 -7.21 1.63
N ASP A 73 -27.73 -7.96 0.54
CA ASP A 73 -28.01 -9.40 0.54
C ASP A 73 -26.82 -10.20 1.05
N MET A 74 -25.66 -9.55 1.23
CA MET A 74 -24.46 -10.17 1.79
C MET A 74 -24.54 -10.30 3.32
N PHE A 75 -25.53 -9.70 3.98
CA PHE A 75 -25.65 -9.72 5.44
C PHE A 75 -26.90 -10.49 5.86
N ASP A 76 -26.75 -11.42 6.81
CA ASP A 76 -27.90 -12.14 7.39
C ASP A 76 -28.72 -11.23 8.31
N ARG A 77 -28.03 -10.28 8.94
CA ARG A 77 -28.62 -9.18 9.70
C ARG A 77 -27.88 -7.90 9.37
N LEU A 78 -28.61 -6.89 8.91
CA LEU A 78 -28.01 -5.58 8.67
C LEU A 78 -27.50 -5.02 10.01
N PRO A 79 -26.28 -4.45 10.04
CA PRO A 79 -25.73 -3.85 11.26
C PRO A 79 -26.70 -2.81 11.83
N GLU A 80 -27.02 -2.93 13.12
CA GLU A 80 -27.90 -1.98 13.80
C GLU A 80 -27.30 -0.58 13.71
N ARG A 81 -28.05 0.36 13.13
CA ARG A 81 -27.71 1.78 13.25
C ARG A 81 -27.66 2.11 14.74
N ARG A 82 -26.49 2.50 15.25
CA ARG A 82 -26.36 3.12 16.58
C ARG A 82 -27.39 4.24 16.68
N ARG A 83 -28.46 4.00 17.45
CA ARG A 83 -29.48 5.01 17.75
C ARG A 83 -28.80 6.07 18.60
N ALA A 84 -28.55 7.24 18.01
CA ALA A 84 -28.16 8.42 18.78
C ALA A 84 -29.31 8.78 19.73
N ASN A 85 -28.98 8.98 21.00
CA ASN A 85 -29.89 9.43 22.05
C ASN A 85 -30.55 10.77 21.64
N PRO A 86 -31.88 10.90 21.63
CA PRO A 86 -32.54 12.15 21.30
C PRO A 86 -32.68 13.00 22.57
N ALA A 87 -31.64 13.77 22.91
CA ALA A 87 -31.75 14.82 23.90
C ALA A 87 -30.75 15.95 23.57
N THR A 88 -31.14 16.79 22.60
CA THR A 88 -30.87 18.24 22.46
C THR A 88 -31.15 18.62 21.02
N GLY A 89 -32.33 19.17 20.78
CA GLY A 89 -32.67 19.76 19.49
C GLY A 89 -32.13 21.19 19.40
N SER A 90 -31.38 21.48 18.35
CA SER A 90 -31.49 22.74 17.62
C SER A 90 -31.04 22.49 16.17
N GLY A 91 -31.88 22.91 15.24
CA GLY A 91 -31.85 22.52 13.84
C GLY A 91 -30.55 22.86 13.13
N GLY A 92 -29.98 21.85 12.48
CA GLY A 92 -29.13 22.01 11.32
C GLY A 92 -29.60 21.01 10.30
N GLU A 93 -30.00 21.49 9.11
CA GLU A 93 -30.32 20.68 7.95
C GLU A 93 -29.35 19.50 7.85
N THR A 94 -29.87 18.29 7.88
CA THR A 94 -29.10 17.09 7.56
C THR A 94 -28.74 17.14 6.08
N ARG A 95 -27.63 17.83 5.79
CA ARG A 95 -26.87 17.62 4.56
C ARG A 95 -26.73 16.11 4.42
N ARG A 96 -27.34 15.56 3.37
CA ARG A 96 -27.11 14.20 2.91
C ARG A 96 -25.60 13.99 2.95
N ALA A 97 -25.12 13.03 3.75
CA ALA A 97 -23.74 12.58 3.69
C ALA A 97 -23.54 11.99 2.29
N SER A 98 -23.18 12.87 1.37
CA SER A 98 -22.79 12.57 0.00
C SER A 98 -21.57 11.67 0.05
N ASP A 99 -21.48 10.80 -0.94
CA ASP A 99 -20.41 9.85 -1.19
C ASP A 99 -19.01 10.48 -1.10
N VAL A 100 -18.41 10.52 0.10
CA VAL A 100 -17.03 10.98 0.24
C VAL A 100 -16.10 9.85 -0.18
N VAL A 101 -15.90 9.72 -1.49
CA VAL A 101 -14.86 8.87 -2.07
C VAL A 101 -13.52 9.23 -1.42
N SER A 102 -12.84 8.24 -0.85
CA SER A 102 -11.59 8.48 -0.13
C SER A 102 -10.52 9.09 -1.06
N PRO A 103 -9.52 9.81 -0.53
CA PRO A 103 -8.47 10.43 -1.35
C PRO A 103 -7.73 9.43 -2.24
N VAL A 104 -7.48 8.22 -1.73
CA VAL A 104 -6.83 7.16 -2.49
C VAL A 104 -7.71 6.62 -3.60
N GLU A 105 -9.02 6.47 -3.40
CA GLU A 105 -9.92 6.08 -4.48
C GLU A 105 -10.01 7.18 -5.55
N LYS A 106 -10.01 8.46 -5.17
CA LYS A 106 -9.93 9.58 -6.12
C LYS A 106 -8.64 9.54 -6.94
N ALA A 107 -7.50 9.28 -6.29
CA ALA A 107 -6.22 9.13 -6.95
C ALA A 107 -6.23 7.97 -7.96
N ILE A 108 -6.71 6.80 -7.55
CA ILE A 108 -6.82 5.61 -8.40
C ILE A 108 -7.73 5.88 -9.62
N LEU A 109 -8.89 6.51 -9.40
CA LEU A 109 -9.82 6.87 -10.47
C LEU A 109 -9.20 7.88 -11.44
N ALA A 110 -8.48 8.88 -10.94
CA ALA A 110 -7.83 9.89 -11.75
C ALA A 110 -6.66 9.34 -12.57
N ALA A 111 -5.90 8.39 -12.02
CA ALA A 111 -4.78 7.76 -12.70
C ALA A 111 -5.20 6.84 -13.86
N ARG A 112 -6.47 6.42 -13.91
CA ARG A 112 -7.05 5.55 -14.96
C ARG A 112 -6.18 4.33 -15.26
N PHE A 113 -5.67 3.68 -14.22
CA PHE A 113 -4.80 2.51 -14.38
C PHE A 113 -5.44 1.43 -15.24
N PRO A 114 -4.69 0.82 -16.17
CA PRO A 114 -5.18 -0.33 -16.92
C PRO A 114 -5.53 -1.46 -15.95
N ILE A 115 -6.54 -2.25 -16.31
CA ILE A 115 -6.83 -3.49 -15.58
C ILE A 115 -5.72 -4.47 -15.94
N LEU A 116 -4.73 -4.58 -15.06
CA LEU A 116 -3.62 -5.51 -15.25
C LEU A 116 -4.13 -6.93 -14.99
N SER A 117 -4.25 -7.74 -16.04
CA SER A 117 -4.33 -9.19 -15.90
C SER A 117 -2.93 -9.75 -15.66
N LYS A 118 -2.83 -10.79 -14.83
CA LYS A 118 -1.54 -11.49 -14.69
C LYS A 118 -1.19 -12.11 -16.04
N PRO A 119 0.02 -11.88 -16.56
CA PRO A 119 0.44 -12.49 -17.82
C PRO A 119 0.43 -14.02 -17.67
N ASN A 120 -0.07 -14.71 -18.69
CA ASN A 120 0.05 -16.16 -18.76
C ASN A 120 1.50 -16.50 -19.12
N LEU A 121 2.28 -16.88 -18.11
CA LEU A 121 3.70 -17.18 -18.29
C LEU A 121 3.94 -18.51 -19.00
N GLY A 122 2.93 -19.38 -19.14
CA GLY A 122 3.13 -20.74 -19.67
C GLY A 122 3.87 -21.66 -18.71
N VAL A 123 4.40 -22.77 -19.21
CA VAL A 123 5.10 -23.75 -18.35
C VAL A 123 6.46 -23.22 -17.90
N GLN A 124 6.94 -23.73 -16.76
CA GLN A 124 8.28 -23.45 -16.28
C GLN A 124 9.30 -24.14 -17.20
N THR A 125 10.28 -23.37 -17.69
CA THR A 125 11.29 -23.83 -18.66
C THR A 125 12.67 -24.02 -18.06
N GLY A 126 12.92 -23.50 -16.85
CA GLY A 126 14.22 -23.57 -16.19
C GLY A 126 14.12 -23.67 -14.67
N ALA A 127 15.26 -23.93 -14.02
CA ALA A 127 15.35 -23.96 -12.57
C ALA A 127 15.15 -22.54 -11.97
N PRO A 128 14.57 -22.42 -10.76
CA PRO A 128 14.54 -21.15 -10.05
C PRO A 128 15.96 -20.67 -9.73
N GLU A 129 16.28 -19.44 -10.12
CA GLU A 129 17.57 -18.81 -9.88
C GLU A 129 17.43 -17.68 -8.87
N LYS A 130 18.29 -17.70 -7.84
CA LYS A 130 18.41 -16.58 -6.91
C LYS A 130 19.13 -15.44 -7.63
N VAL A 131 18.43 -14.33 -7.83
CA VAL A 131 18.97 -13.15 -8.51
C VAL A 131 19.47 -12.09 -7.55
N ASP A 132 18.93 -12.04 -6.32
CA ASP A 132 19.34 -11.05 -5.33
C ASP A 132 19.01 -11.50 -3.90
N ALA A 133 19.66 -10.89 -2.91
CA ALA A 133 19.32 -10.99 -1.50
C ALA A 133 19.51 -9.66 -0.77
N TYR A 134 18.40 -9.15 -0.24
CA TYR A 134 18.36 -7.90 0.52
C TYR A 134 18.47 -8.22 2.00
N VAL A 135 19.62 -7.91 2.61
CA VAL A 135 19.93 -8.24 4.00
C VAL A 135 19.48 -7.11 4.92
N TYR A 136 18.63 -7.44 5.90
CA TYR A 136 18.14 -6.55 6.93
C TYR A 136 19.08 -6.59 8.14
N ARG A 137 19.49 -5.40 8.59
CA ARG A 137 20.47 -5.24 9.67
C ARG A 137 19.97 -4.24 10.70
N TRP A 138 20.28 -4.53 11.96
CA TRP A 138 20.16 -3.57 13.05
C TRP A 138 21.28 -2.52 12.98
N PRO A 139 21.12 -1.37 13.67
CA PRO A 139 22.14 -0.33 13.69
C PRO A 139 23.51 -0.76 14.25
N ASP A 140 23.56 -1.82 15.05
CA ASP A 140 24.80 -2.41 15.58
C ASP A 140 25.47 -3.38 14.59
N GLY A 141 24.90 -3.55 13.39
CA GLY A 141 25.38 -4.45 12.34
C GLY A 141 24.84 -5.88 12.43
N HIS A 142 24.08 -6.23 13.46
CA HIS A 142 23.46 -7.55 13.61
C HIS A 142 22.54 -7.84 12.42
N VAL A 143 22.73 -8.99 11.78
CA VAL A 143 21.87 -9.45 10.68
C VAL A 143 20.62 -10.05 11.28
N GLU A 144 19.48 -9.46 10.95
CA GLU A 144 18.16 -9.95 11.37
C GLU A 144 17.64 -10.99 10.37
N GLY A 145 17.68 -10.67 9.09
CA GLY A 145 17.12 -11.53 8.07
C GLY A 145 17.46 -11.07 6.66
N ALA A 146 16.91 -11.75 5.67
CA ALA A 146 17.04 -11.37 4.28
C ALA A 146 15.78 -11.69 3.49
N VAL A 147 15.48 -10.84 2.52
CA VAL A 147 14.51 -11.14 1.45
C VAL A 147 15.29 -11.62 0.25
N VAL A 148 15.02 -12.86 -0.17
CA VAL A 148 15.66 -13.46 -1.34
C VAL A 148 14.73 -13.32 -2.53
N ARG A 149 15.25 -12.75 -3.62
CA ARG A 149 14.55 -12.62 -4.89
C ARG A 149 14.93 -13.76 -5.81
N VAL A 150 13.93 -14.42 -6.38
CA VAL A 150 14.09 -15.54 -7.30
C VAL A 150 13.40 -15.24 -8.61
N HIS A 151 14.08 -15.59 -9.69
CA HIS A 151 13.53 -15.60 -11.04
C HIS A 151 13.41 -17.04 -11.49
N THR A 152 12.22 -17.43 -11.91
CA THR A 152 11.98 -18.73 -12.53
C THR A 152 11.67 -18.51 -14.01
N PRO A 153 12.46 -19.05 -14.93
CA PRO A 153 12.16 -18.98 -16.36
C PRO A 153 10.89 -19.74 -16.71
N HIS A 154 10.04 -19.12 -17.52
CA HIS A 154 8.84 -19.70 -18.11
C HIS A 154 8.80 -19.42 -19.62
N GLU A 155 7.92 -20.09 -20.36
CA GLU A 155 7.78 -19.92 -21.82
C GLU A 155 7.61 -18.45 -22.25
N HIS A 156 6.78 -17.70 -21.51
CA HIS A 156 6.43 -16.31 -21.84
C HIS A 156 6.98 -15.34 -20.80
N GLY A 157 8.24 -15.52 -20.40
CA GLY A 157 8.98 -14.59 -19.57
C GLY A 157 9.44 -15.20 -18.25
N ILE A 158 9.44 -14.38 -17.20
CA ILE A 158 10.04 -14.75 -15.92
C ILE A 158 9.01 -14.57 -14.81
N LYS A 159 8.81 -15.63 -14.01
CA LYS A 159 8.08 -15.53 -12.75
C LYS A 159 9.02 -15.01 -11.68
N LYS A 160 8.69 -13.84 -11.13
CA LYS A 160 9.38 -13.24 -9.98
C LYS A 160 8.72 -13.77 -8.70
N SER A 161 9.52 -14.28 -7.78
CA SER A 161 9.08 -14.67 -6.44
C SER A 161 10.06 -14.18 -5.38
N PHE A 162 9.57 -14.10 -4.14
CA PHE A 162 10.33 -13.62 -2.99
C PHE A 162 10.07 -14.55 -1.82
N TYR A 163 11.09 -14.81 -1.02
CA TYR A 163 10.95 -15.50 0.25
C TYR A 163 11.88 -14.90 1.30
N GLN A 164 11.46 -14.99 2.56
CA GLN A 164 12.21 -14.46 3.69
C GLN A 164 13.09 -15.56 4.29
N ARG A 165 14.25 -15.17 4.80
CA ARG A 165 15.08 -16.01 5.65
C ARG A 165 15.48 -15.24 6.89
N HIS A 166 15.41 -15.87 8.05
CA HIS A 166 15.88 -15.34 9.32
C HIS A 166 17.30 -15.84 9.59
N TRP A 167 18.16 -14.98 10.13
CA TRP A 167 19.52 -15.36 10.52
C TRP A 167 19.57 -15.66 12.02
N THR A 168 19.94 -16.89 12.38
CA THR A 168 20.01 -17.31 13.80
C THR A 168 21.32 -16.97 14.50
N GLY A 169 22.21 -16.22 13.83
CA GLY A 169 23.60 -16.05 14.27
C GLY A 169 24.55 -17.09 13.68
N THR A 170 24.06 -18.27 13.31
CA THR A 170 24.87 -19.38 12.78
C THR A 170 24.37 -19.95 11.45
N ARG A 171 23.08 -19.88 11.18
CA ARG A 171 22.48 -20.40 9.95
C ARG A 171 21.29 -19.56 9.49
N TRP A 172 20.93 -19.74 8.23
CA TRP A 172 19.72 -19.19 7.64
C TRP A 172 18.57 -20.19 7.78
N GLU A 173 17.42 -19.72 8.24
CA GLU A 173 16.18 -20.49 8.38
C GLU A 173 15.06 -19.87 7.54
N ASP A 174 14.19 -20.70 6.98
CA ASP A 174 13.05 -20.25 6.15
C ASP A 174 11.90 -19.80 7.06
N ALA A 175 12.12 -18.67 7.71
CA ALA A 175 11.21 -18.03 8.65
C ALA A 175 11.17 -16.51 8.39
N GLY A 176 10.08 -15.88 8.83
CA GLY A 176 10.03 -14.43 8.93
C GLY A 176 10.94 -13.90 10.04
N PHE A 177 11.17 -12.60 10.04
CA PHE A 177 12.04 -11.92 11.00
C PHE A 177 11.38 -10.61 11.49
N ALA A 178 12.02 -9.89 12.41
CA ALA A 178 11.45 -8.67 12.98
C ALA A 178 11.06 -7.65 11.88
N PRO A 179 9.94 -6.91 12.05
CA PRO A 179 9.46 -5.93 11.06
C PRO A 179 10.30 -4.64 11.10
N ILE A 180 11.58 -4.76 10.75
CA ILE A 180 12.51 -3.63 10.65
C ILE A 180 12.56 -3.11 9.20
N PRO A 181 12.72 -1.78 9.01
CA PRO A 181 12.93 -1.21 7.68
C PRO A 181 14.24 -1.70 7.03
N PHE A 182 14.25 -1.81 5.71
CA PHE A 182 15.46 -2.07 4.95
C PHE A 182 16.38 -0.84 5.00
N GLN A 183 17.71 -1.02 5.06
CA GLN A 183 18.68 0.08 5.24
C GLN A 183 18.46 0.90 6.52
N LEU A 184 18.12 0.24 7.62
CA LEU A 184 17.82 0.89 8.90
C LEU A 184 18.93 1.82 9.42
N SER A 185 20.20 1.50 9.16
CA SER A 185 21.33 2.36 9.55
C SER A 185 21.33 3.70 8.81
N ASP A 186 20.95 3.70 7.53
CA ASP A 186 20.92 4.91 6.70
C ASP A 186 19.80 5.86 7.15
N ILE A 187 18.69 5.33 7.68
CA ILE A 187 17.62 6.14 8.30
C ILE A 187 18.21 6.99 9.43
N ARG A 188 19.10 6.41 10.25
CA ARG A 188 19.72 7.15 11.36
C ARG A 188 20.57 8.32 10.87
N GLU A 189 21.32 8.12 9.78
CA GLU A 189 22.08 9.19 9.14
C GLU A 189 21.15 10.33 8.70
N ALA A 190 20.02 10.02 8.07
CA ALA A 190 19.05 11.04 7.65
C ALA A 190 18.47 11.83 8.84
N LEU A 191 18.19 11.16 9.96
CA LEU A 191 17.71 11.83 11.17
C LEU A 191 18.74 12.79 11.76
N ASP A 192 20.02 12.41 11.73
CA ASP A 192 21.11 13.21 12.30
C ASP A 192 21.53 14.38 11.38
N THR A 193 21.42 14.21 10.06
CA THR A 193 21.83 15.21 9.05
C THR A 193 20.69 16.07 8.51
N GLY A 194 19.44 15.68 8.74
CA GLY A 194 18.25 16.32 8.18
C GLY A 194 18.04 16.04 6.68
N ARG A 195 18.77 15.08 6.09
CA ARG A 195 18.55 14.63 4.71
C ARG A 195 17.15 14.02 4.58
N GLU A 196 16.57 14.14 3.39
CA GLU A 196 15.28 13.52 3.11
C GLU A 196 15.39 12.01 2.98
N ILE A 197 14.33 11.31 3.35
CA ILE A 197 14.24 9.84 3.29
C ILE A 197 13.22 9.45 2.23
N TYR A 198 13.61 8.58 1.30
CA TYR A 198 12.71 7.99 0.32
C TYR A 198 12.13 6.68 0.86
N VAL A 199 10.82 6.55 0.90
CA VAL A 199 10.14 5.28 1.22
C VAL A 199 9.62 4.67 -0.08
N CYS A 200 10.29 3.62 -0.54
CA CYS A 200 9.93 2.89 -1.75
C CYS A 200 9.04 1.67 -1.40
N GLU A 201 8.35 1.11 -2.40
CA GLU A 201 7.54 -0.09 -2.19
C GLU A 201 8.40 -1.36 -2.00
N GLY A 202 9.52 -1.49 -2.74
CA GLY A 202 10.37 -2.69 -2.71
C GLY A 202 11.86 -2.42 -2.57
N GLU A 203 12.61 -3.47 -2.19
CA GLU A 203 14.04 -3.39 -1.89
C GLU A 203 14.89 -3.05 -3.13
N LYS A 204 14.44 -3.48 -4.33
CA LYS A 204 15.08 -3.14 -5.61
C LYS A 204 15.11 -1.62 -5.80
N ASP A 205 13.99 -0.95 -5.56
CA ASP A 205 13.86 0.50 -5.73
C ASP A 205 14.71 1.26 -4.70
N VAL A 206 14.76 0.76 -3.46
CA VAL A 206 15.67 1.28 -2.42
C VAL A 206 17.12 1.23 -2.88
N GLN A 207 17.58 0.10 -3.43
CA GLN A 207 18.94 0.01 -3.94
C GLN A 207 19.19 1.00 -5.10
N ARG A 208 18.23 1.19 -6.01
CA ARG A 208 18.35 2.14 -7.12
C ARG A 208 18.43 3.59 -6.61
N ALA A 209 17.63 3.95 -5.60
CA ALA A 209 17.70 5.25 -4.94
C ALA A 209 19.05 5.47 -4.23
N ASN A 210 19.54 4.47 -3.51
CA ASN A 210 20.83 4.54 -2.82
C ASN A 210 22.00 4.67 -3.80
N LEU A 211 21.96 3.96 -4.94
CA LEU A 211 22.95 4.13 -6.02
C LEU A 211 22.93 5.54 -6.62
N ALA A 212 21.78 6.21 -6.61
CA ALA A 212 21.65 7.62 -6.98
C ALA A 212 21.99 8.60 -5.84
N GLY A 213 22.58 8.10 -4.74
CA GLY A 213 23.08 8.91 -3.64
C GLY A 213 22.01 9.36 -2.62
N GLN A 214 20.79 8.81 -2.68
CA GLN A 214 19.71 9.14 -1.73
C GLN A 214 19.64 8.13 -0.58
N ILE A 215 19.02 8.54 0.54
CA ILE A 215 18.72 7.63 1.63
C ILE A 215 17.32 7.08 1.38
N ALA A 216 17.21 5.77 1.16
CA ALA A 216 15.94 5.11 0.93
C ALA A 216 15.73 3.88 1.83
N THR A 217 14.46 3.56 2.06
CA THR A 217 14.02 2.40 2.84
C THR A 217 12.71 1.84 2.28
N CYS A 218 12.39 0.59 2.66
CA CYS A 218 11.09 -0.03 2.44
C CYS A 218 10.78 -1.01 3.59
N ASN A 219 9.55 -1.52 3.68
CA ASN A 219 9.24 -2.66 4.55
C ASN A 219 9.50 -3.98 3.83
N VAL A 220 9.72 -5.03 4.61
CA VAL A 220 9.70 -6.39 4.09
C VAL A 220 8.33 -6.72 3.49
N GLY A 221 8.31 -7.32 2.30
CA GLY A 221 7.09 -7.82 1.66
C GLY A 221 6.22 -6.75 0.97
N GLY A 222 6.73 -5.54 0.77
CA GLY A 222 6.14 -4.48 -0.06
C GLY A 222 4.69 -4.10 0.25
N ALA A 223 3.93 -3.78 -0.80
CA ALA A 223 2.54 -3.30 -0.67
C ALA A 223 1.66 -4.23 0.17
N GLY A 224 0.90 -3.62 1.08
CA GLY A 224 0.02 -4.34 2.01
C GLY A 224 0.70 -4.82 3.31
N SER A 225 2.03 -4.82 3.39
CA SER A 225 2.77 -5.29 4.57
C SER A 225 3.27 -4.16 5.50
N TRP A 226 3.03 -2.89 5.12
CA TRP A 226 3.39 -1.74 5.96
C TRP A 226 2.55 -1.65 7.23
N THR A 227 3.22 -1.42 8.36
CA THR A 227 2.60 -1.30 9.68
C THR A 227 3.03 -0.01 10.38
N PRO A 228 2.28 0.45 11.41
CA PRO A 228 2.69 1.59 12.22
C PRO A 228 4.05 1.44 12.92
N GLU A 229 4.56 0.21 13.06
CA GLU A 229 5.86 -0.09 13.65
C GLU A 229 7.01 0.38 12.76
N HIS A 230 6.90 0.15 11.44
CA HIS A 230 7.85 0.67 10.46
C HIS A 230 7.93 2.19 10.52
N ALA A 231 6.77 2.86 10.60
CA ALA A 231 6.70 4.32 10.70
C ALA A 231 7.31 4.90 11.99
N ARG A 232 7.56 4.09 13.05
CA ARG A 232 8.24 4.59 14.27
C ARG A 232 9.71 4.91 14.01
N TRP A 233 10.36 4.15 13.13
CA TRP A 233 11.78 4.35 12.79
C TRP A 233 12.06 5.66 12.05
N LEU A 234 11.03 6.21 11.40
CA LEU A 234 11.11 7.46 10.65
C LEU A 234 10.74 8.69 11.49
N ALA A 235 10.32 8.51 12.75
CA ALA A 235 9.88 9.61 13.60
C ALA A 235 11.03 10.62 13.83
N GLY A 236 10.72 11.91 13.68
CA GLY A 236 11.71 12.99 13.76
C GLY A 236 12.38 13.33 12.44
N ALA A 237 12.16 12.57 11.35
CA ALA A 237 12.67 12.94 10.03
C ALA A 237 12.12 14.31 9.59
N ALA A 238 12.99 15.14 9.02
CA ALA A 238 12.60 16.45 8.52
C ALA A 238 11.63 16.32 7.33
N ARG A 239 11.95 15.40 6.41
CA ARG A 239 11.19 15.18 5.17
C ARG A 239 11.21 13.71 4.76
N VAL A 240 10.04 13.18 4.41
CA VAL A 240 9.88 11.84 3.86
C VAL A 240 9.17 11.90 2.51
N ILE A 241 9.79 11.30 1.49
CA ILE A 241 9.24 11.17 0.13
C ILE A 241 8.76 9.73 -0.04
N VAL A 242 7.45 9.51 -0.05
CA VAL A 242 6.85 8.20 -0.32
C VAL A 242 6.72 8.04 -1.83
N VAL A 243 7.44 7.08 -2.41
CA VAL A 243 7.41 6.81 -3.86
C VAL A 243 6.43 5.67 -4.13
N ALA A 244 5.30 6.01 -4.77
CA ALA A 244 4.24 5.08 -5.09
C ALA A 244 4.49 4.42 -6.46
N ASP A 245 4.37 3.09 -6.50
CA ASP A 245 4.19 2.37 -7.76
C ASP A 245 2.93 2.88 -8.46
N ARG A 246 3.00 2.98 -9.79
CA ARG A 246 1.91 3.41 -10.67
C ARG A 246 0.91 2.29 -10.92
N ASP A 247 0.36 1.77 -9.84
CA ASP A 247 -0.75 0.83 -9.86
C ASP A 247 -1.67 1.01 -8.63
N ARG A 248 -2.77 0.25 -8.59
CA ARG A 248 -3.77 0.36 -7.52
C ARG A 248 -3.21 -0.06 -6.15
N PRO A 249 -2.50 -1.20 -5.99
CA PRO A 249 -1.85 -1.55 -4.74
C PRO A 249 -0.84 -0.49 -4.26
N GLY A 250 0.00 0.03 -5.15
CA GLY A 250 1.02 1.03 -4.85
C GLY A 250 0.44 2.32 -4.29
N TYR A 251 -0.63 2.84 -4.90
CA TYR A 251 -1.32 4.02 -4.36
C TYR A 251 -1.92 3.78 -2.97
N ARG A 252 -2.49 2.59 -2.72
CA ARG A 252 -3.02 2.24 -1.39
C ARG A 252 -1.91 2.10 -0.36
N HIS A 253 -0.80 1.50 -0.74
CA HIS A 253 0.39 1.39 0.09
C HIS A 253 0.93 2.78 0.44
N ALA A 254 1.15 3.64 -0.55
CA ALA A 254 1.67 4.99 -0.35
C ALA A 254 0.75 5.85 0.53
N ALA A 255 -0.56 5.78 0.32
CA ALA A 255 -1.54 6.44 1.20
C ALA A 255 -1.42 5.95 2.65
N LYS A 256 -1.29 4.62 2.86
CA LYS A 256 -1.13 4.04 4.19
C LYS A 256 0.18 4.49 4.86
N VAL A 257 1.28 4.52 4.13
CA VAL A 257 2.57 5.00 4.63
C VAL A 257 2.43 6.46 5.07
N ALA A 258 1.92 7.32 4.17
CA ALA A 258 1.75 8.75 4.43
C ALA A 258 0.86 9.03 5.66
N ASP A 259 -0.28 8.34 5.76
CA ASP A 259 -1.20 8.46 6.90
C ASP A 259 -0.53 8.06 8.22
N THR A 260 0.30 7.01 8.21
CA THR A 260 1.00 6.57 9.43
C THR A 260 2.17 7.48 9.84
N LEU A 261 2.74 8.23 8.89
CA LEU A 261 3.81 9.19 9.13
C LEU A 261 3.28 10.59 9.49
N ALA A 262 2.02 10.88 9.18
CA ALA A 262 1.39 12.15 9.50
C ALA A 262 1.52 12.47 10.99
N GLY A 263 2.16 13.61 11.28
CA GLY A 263 2.40 14.07 12.66
C GLY A 263 3.63 13.46 13.34
N ARG A 264 4.34 12.53 12.70
CA ARG A 264 5.60 11.94 13.20
C ARG A 264 6.85 12.53 12.54
N VAL A 265 6.69 13.10 11.35
CA VAL A 265 7.75 13.72 10.54
C VAL A 265 7.38 15.15 10.17
N GLY A 266 8.37 15.96 9.80
CA GLY A 266 8.19 17.37 9.46
C GLY A 266 7.30 17.57 8.22
N GLU A 267 7.67 16.90 7.13
CA GLU A 267 6.94 16.90 5.86
C GLU A 267 6.83 15.47 5.31
N VAL A 268 5.67 15.13 4.73
CA VAL A 268 5.47 13.94 3.91
C VAL A 268 5.04 14.39 2.52
N ARG A 269 5.70 13.88 1.49
CA ARG A 269 5.29 14.01 0.10
C ARG A 269 4.97 12.63 -0.47
N VAL A 270 3.97 12.56 -1.34
CA VAL A 270 3.62 11.32 -2.06
C VAL A 270 3.88 11.53 -3.53
N MET A 271 4.90 10.85 -4.04
CA MET A 271 5.42 11.06 -5.39
C MET A 271 5.35 9.76 -6.20
N GLN A 272 5.48 9.85 -7.51
CA GLN A 272 5.48 8.71 -8.42
C GLN A 272 6.47 8.94 -9.57
N ALA A 273 6.82 7.84 -10.22
CA ALA A 273 7.61 7.84 -11.44
C ALA A 273 6.97 8.70 -12.54
N ARG A 274 7.73 9.64 -13.12
CA ARG A 274 7.34 10.40 -14.32
C ARG A 274 7.11 9.49 -15.53
N GLY A 275 8.08 8.61 -15.82
CA GLY A 275 7.95 7.50 -16.74
C GLY A 275 8.29 6.18 -16.05
N GLY A 276 7.68 5.07 -16.49
CA GLY A 276 7.86 3.77 -15.85
C GLY A 276 6.79 3.41 -14.83
N LYS A 277 6.86 2.19 -14.27
CA LYS A 277 5.92 1.71 -13.24
C LYS A 277 6.35 2.12 -11.83
N ASP A 278 7.64 1.99 -11.54
CA ASP A 278 8.26 2.14 -10.23
C ASP A 278 9.48 3.07 -10.29
N LEU A 279 10.18 3.25 -9.17
CA LEU A 279 11.36 4.13 -9.12
C LEU A 279 12.50 3.60 -9.97
N ALA A 280 12.70 2.29 -10.02
CA ALA A 280 13.72 1.70 -10.88
C ALA A 280 13.45 2.03 -12.35
N ASP A 281 12.22 1.84 -12.83
CA ASP A 281 11.84 2.17 -14.21
C ASP A 281 11.98 3.68 -14.50
N HIS A 282 11.73 4.55 -13.52
CA HIS A 282 11.93 6.00 -13.63
C HIS A 282 13.40 6.36 -13.93
N LEU A 283 14.32 5.75 -13.17
CA LEU A 283 15.75 5.94 -13.35
C LEU A 283 16.24 5.28 -14.65
N ASP A 284 15.70 4.11 -15.00
CA ASP A 284 16.01 3.41 -16.25
C ASP A 284 15.53 4.20 -17.49
N ALA A 285 14.48 5.01 -17.34
CA ALA A 285 14.01 5.95 -18.35
C ALA A 285 14.84 7.24 -18.44
N GLY A 286 15.88 7.39 -17.61
CA GLY A 286 16.82 8.51 -17.66
C GLY A 286 16.40 9.76 -16.86
N TYR A 287 15.35 9.66 -16.04
CA TYR A 287 14.94 10.74 -15.16
C TYR A 287 15.72 10.72 -13.83
N GLU A 288 15.88 11.88 -13.21
CA GLU A 288 16.48 12.02 -11.87
C GLU A 288 15.41 11.94 -10.77
N LEU A 289 15.78 11.57 -9.54
CA LEU A 289 14.82 11.49 -8.41
C LEU A 289 14.08 12.81 -8.13
N GLY A 290 14.69 13.96 -8.47
CA GLY A 290 14.06 15.27 -8.36
C GLY A 290 12.92 15.50 -9.37
N GLU A 291 12.79 14.66 -10.38
CA GLU A 291 11.80 14.73 -11.46
C GLU A 291 10.59 13.83 -11.23
N LEU A 292 10.46 13.22 -10.05
CA LEU A 292 9.25 12.52 -9.63
C LEU A 292 8.05 13.46 -9.62
N ASP A 293 6.90 12.96 -10.03
CA ASP A 293 5.67 13.73 -10.08
C ASP A 293 4.84 13.53 -8.80
N PRO A 294 4.20 14.58 -8.25
CA PRO A 294 3.30 14.42 -7.13
C PRO A 294 2.08 13.58 -7.52
N VAL A 295 1.69 12.63 -6.66
CA VAL A 295 0.50 11.80 -6.88
C VAL A 295 -0.76 12.63 -6.62
N PRO A 296 -1.65 12.84 -7.61
CA PRO A 296 -2.88 13.60 -7.42
C PRO A 296 -3.70 13.07 -6.24
N TYR A 297 -4.27 13.98 -5.43
CA TYR A 297 -5.10 13.69 -4.23
C TYR A 297 -4.38 13.04 -3.03
N LEU A 298 -3.21 12.43 -3.24
CA LEU A 298 -2.40 11.84 -2.16
C LEU A 298 -1.28 12.78 -1.71
N ASP A 299 -0.65 13.52 -2.62
CA ASP A 299 0.34 14.51 -2.24
C ASP A 299 -0.33 15.71 -1.59
N ARG A 300 0.03 15.98 -0.33
CA ARG A 300 -0.50 17.08 0.47
C ARG A 300 0.65 17.83 1.11
N PRO A 301 1.36 18.69 0.37
CA PRO A 301 2.35 19.55 0.98
C PRO A 301 1.65 20.34 2.09
N ARG A 302 2.16 20.26 3.33
CA ARG A 302 1.65 21.15 4.38
C ARG A 302 1.86 22.58 3.90
N PRO A 303 0.90 23.49 4.09
CA PRO A 303 1.20 24.91 3.96
C PRO A 303 2.34 25.19 4.93
N GLN A 304 3.46 25.73 4.44
CA GLN A 304 4.49 26.28 5.30
C GLN A 304 3.79 27.22 6.27
N GLN A 305 3.76 26.86 7.55
CA GLN A 305 3.31 27.74 8.60
C GLN A 305 4.36 28.85 8.61
N GLN A 306 4.10 29.94 7.88
CA GLN A 306 4.96 31.13 7.87
C GLN A 306 5.28 31.46 9.31
N ASP A 307 6.57 31.59 9.61
CA ASP A 307 7.14 32.04 10.88
C ASP A 307 6.29 33.15 11.52
N ARG A 308 5.36 32.77 12.40
CA ARG A 308 4.71 33.69 13.33
C ARG A 308 5.45 33.69 14.65
N PHE A 309 6.78 33.82 14.61
CA PHE A 309 7.57 34.23 15.76
C PHE A 309 8.76 35.10 15.31
N ARG A 310 8.46 36.24 14.67
CA ARG A 310 9.36 37.39 14.77
C ARG A 310 9.06 38.05 16.11
N ALA A 311 9.88 37.75 17.13
CA ALA A 311 9.82 38.39 18.44
C ALA A 311 9.84 39.92 18.28
N PRO A 312 9.06 40.68 19.06
CA PRO A 312 9.19 42.13 19.06
C PRO A 312 10.56 42.47 19.67
N ALA A 313 11.39 43.16 18.89
CA ALA A 313 12.61 43.75 19.41
C ALA A 313 12.25 44.70 20.56
N MET A 314 12.54 44.28 21.80
CA MET A 314 12.47 45.15 22.96
C MET A 314 13.54 46.24 22.80
N SER A 315 13.11 47.43 22.36
CA SER A 315 13.92 48.64 22.50
C SER A 315 14.02 49.00 23.97
N ARG A 316 15.14 48.66 24.60
CA ARG A 316 15.57 49.26 25.86
C ARG A 316 16.05 50.69 25.57
N ALA A 317 15.14 51.66 25.63
CA ALA A 317 15.53 53.05 25.82
C ALA A 317 15.85 53.28 27.30
N ARG A 318 17.11 53.65 27.54
CA ARG A 318 17.70 53.92 28.84
C ARG A 318 17.04 55.14 29.51
N THR A 319 16.85 54.99 30.81
CA THR A 319 16.76 56.05 31.82
C THR A 319 17.78 57.17 31.59
N ARG A 320 17.33 58.43 31.69
CA ARG A 320 18.07 59.49 32.39
C ARG A 320 17.10 60.53 32.94
N SER A 321 17.37 60.87 34.19
CA SER A 321 16.61 61.74 35.09
C SER A 321 16.84 63.23 34.87
N ARG A 322 15.92 63.99 35.49
CA ARG A 322 15.91 65.43 35.84
C ARG A 322 15.40 66.39 34.76
#